data_AF-A0A4W3JQ94-F1
#
_entry.id   AF-A0A4W3JQ94-F1
#
_cell.length_a   1.000
_cell.length_b   1.000
_cell.length_c   1.000
_cell.angle_alpha   90.00
_cell.angle_beta   90.00
_cell.angle_gamma   90.00
#
_symmetry.space_group_name_H-M   'P 1'
#
loop_
_entity.id
_entity.type
_entity.pdbx_description
1 polymer ?
#
loop_
_entity_poly.entity_id
_entity_poly.type
_entity_poly.pdbx_seq_one_letter_code
_entity_poly.pdbx_strand_id
1 'polypeptide(L)'
;MISEIKDFLLTARRKDAKSVKIKKNKDNVKFKVRCSRYLYTLVITDPEKAEKLKQSLPPGKKHGFGDSIYFKNVFETYTILGVN
;
A
#
# COMPACT_ATOMS: atom_id res chain seq x y z
N MET A 1 2.85 9.33 10.31
CA MET A 1 1.68 8.43 10.11
C MET A 1 0.92 8.96 8.92
N ILE A 2 0.29 8.10 8.10
CA ILE A 2 -0.54 8.55 6.99
C ILE A 2 -2.00 8.35 7.39
N SER A 3 -2.81 9.39 7.24
CA SER A 3 -4.23 9.38 7.62
C SER A 3 -5.15 9.14 6.44
N GLU A 4 -4.75 9.59 5.24
CA GLU A 4 -5.58 9.49 4.03
C GLU A 4 -5.02 8.50 3.00
N ILE A 5 -5.93 7.89 2.24
CA ILE A 5 -5.58 6.95 1.16
C ILE A 5 -4.80 7.68 0.05
N LYS A 6 -5.16 8.93 -0.26
CA LYS A 6 -4.49 9.74 -1.30
C LYS A 6 -3.00 9.90 -0.99
N ASP A 7 -2.68 10.31 0.24
CA ASP A 7 -1.31 10.47 0.71
C ASP A 7 -0.51 9.17 0.72
N PHE A 8 -1.17 8.05 1.05
CA PHE A 8 -0.56 6.73 0.99
C PHE A 8 -0.14 6.39 -0.44
N LEU A 9 -1.05 6.57 -1.39
CA LEU A 9 -0.78 6.26 -2.78
C LEU A 9 0.32 7.20 -3.36
N LEU A 10 0.33 8.49 -2.98
CA LEU A 10 1.38 9.44 -3.36
C LEU A 10 2.74 9.02 -2.77
N THR A 11 2.74 8.60 -1.50
CA THR A 11 3.94 8.10 -0.83
C THR A 11 4.48 6.82 -1.49
N ALA A 12 3.59 5.91 -1.89
CA ALA A 12 3.95 4.67 -2.57
C ALA A 12 4.52 4.89 -3.98
N ARG A 13 4.25 6.04 -4.61
CA ARG A 13 4.83 6.44 -5.92
C ARG A 13 6.18 7.13 -5.83
N ARG A 14 6.62 7.55 -4.64
CA ARG A 14 7.90 8.27 -4.48
C ARG A 14 9.08 7.41 -4.94
N LYS A 15 10.09 8.05 -5.52
CA LYS A 15 11.32 7.39 -5.99
C LYS A 15 12.07 6.64 -4.90
N ASP A 16 11.96 7.10 -3.65
CA ASP A 16 12.61 6.49 -2.48
C ASP A 16 11.77 5.38 -1.82
N ALA A 17 10.53 5.16 -2.28
CA ALA A 17 9.73 4.03 -1.85
C ALA A 17 10.32 2.73 -2.41
N LYS A 18 10.63 1.81 -1.49
CA LYS A 18 11.19 0.50 -1.79
C LYS A 18 10.05 -0.49 -1.87
N SER A 19 9.38 -0.78 -0.77
CA SER A 19 8.34 -1.82 -0.71
C SER A 19 7.07 -1.36 -0.02
N VAL A 20 5.95 -2.02 -0.31
CA VAL A 20 4.75 -1.95 0.54
C VAL A 20 4.50 -3.32 1.16
N LYS A 21 4.31 -3.34 2.49
CA LYS A 21 3.93 -4.52 3.27
C LYS A 21 2.53 -4.33 3.83
N ILE A 22 1.67 -5.33 3.65
CA ILE A 22 0.31 -5.32 4.20
C ILE A 22 0.30 -6.22 5.43
N LYS A 23 -0.09 -5.67 6.57
CA LYS A 23 -0.22 -6.41 7.84
C LYS A 23 -1.69 -6.42 8.24
N LYS A 24 -2.33 -7.58 8.14
CA LYS A 24 -3.65 -7.81 8.73
C LYS A 24 -3.51 -8.02 10.25
N ASN A 25 -4.31 -7.30 11.02
CA ASN A 25 -4.54 -7.54 12.45
C ASN A 25 -6.03 -7.89 12.64
N LYS A 26 -6.43 -8.18 13.88
CA LYS A 26 -7.82 -8.54 14.20
C LYS A 26 -8.82 -7.43 13.79
N ASP A 27 -8.50 -6.18 14.13
CA ASP A 27 -9.46 -5.06 14.00
C ASP A 27 -9.05 -4.03 12.92
N ASN A 28 -7.89 -4.21 12.29
CA ASN A 28 -7.43 -3.29 11.25
C ASN A 28 -6.41 -3.94 10.30
N VAL A 29 -6.27 -3.33 9.14
CA VAL A 29 -5.22 -3.63 8.16
C VAL A 29 -4.26 -2.44 8.10
N LYS A 30 -2.96 -2.72 8.18
CA LYS A 30 -1.90 -1.72 8.08
C LYS A 30 -1.15 -1.85 6.77
N PHE A 31 -1.17 -0.79 5.96
CA PHE A 31 -0.39 -0.67 4.73
C PHE A 31 0.88 0.10 5.04
N LYS A 32 2.03 -0.58 4.95
CA LYS A 32 3.33 -0.07 5.39
C LYS A 32 4.23 0.19 4.18
N VAL A 33 4.47 1.46 3.85
CA VAL A 33 5.40 1.86 2.78
C VAL A 33 6.80 2.04 3.36
N ARG A 34 7.75 1.21 2.93
CA ARG A 34 9.16 1.37 3.29
C ARG A 34 9.82 2.36 2.34
N CYS A 35 10.20 3.51 2.84
CA CYS A 35 11.06 4.45 2.14
C CYS A 35 12.54 4.27 2.56
N SER A 36 13.44 5.11 2.05
CA SER A 36 14.85 5.09 2.41
C SER A 36 15.07 5.27 3.92
N ARG A 37 14.46 6.30 4.52
CA ARG A 37 14.64 6.64 5.94
C ARG A 37 13.48 6.17 6.83
N TYR A 38 12.24 6.37 6.37
CA TYR A 38 11.05 6.17 7.19
C TYR A 38 10.20 4.99 6.72
N LEU A 39 9.42 4.45 7.66
CA LEU A 39 8.34 3.50 7.37
C LEU A 39 7.01 4.23 7.57
N TYR A 40 6.33 4.56 6.48
CA TYR A 40 5.01 5.15 6.56
C TYR A 40 3.96 4.07 6.74
N THR A 41 2.96 4.32 7.56
CA THR A 41 1.88 3.37 7.81
C THR A 41 0.55 4.09 7.65
N LEU A 42 -0.31 3.54 6.80
CA LEU A 42 -1.74 3.81 6.74
C LEU A 42 -2.46 2.69 7.49
N VAL A 43 -3.42 3.04 8.34
CA VAL A 43 -4.26 2.08 9.10
C VAL A 43 -5.68 2.21 8.60
N ILE A 44 -6.28 1.11 8.17
CA ILE A 44 -7.68 1.03 7.76
C ILE A 44 -8.39 0.05 8.68
N THR A 45 -9.45 0.50 9.35
CA THR A 45 -10.31 -0.32 10.22
C THR A 45 -11.43 -1.02 9.44
N ASP A 46 -11.90 -0.38 8.36
CA ASP A 46 -12.94 -0.92 7.48
C ASP A 46 -12.36 -2.04 6.56
N PRO A 47 -12.81 -3.30 6.72
CA PRO A 47 -12.26 -4.43 5.98
C PRO A 47 -12.56 -4.36 4.48
N GLU A 48 -13.71 -3.81 4.07
CA GLU A 48 -14.06 -3.70 2.66
C GLU A 48 -13.18 -2.67 1.95
N LYS A 49 -12.95 -1.52 2.59
CA LYS A 49 -12.01 -0.50 2.07
C LYS A 49 -10.60 -1.06 1.97
N ALA A 50 -10.17 -1.84 2.95
CA ALA A 50 -8.86 -2.46 2.94
C ALA A 50 -8.70 -3.47 1.79
N GLU A 51 -9.70 -4.32 1.54
CA GLU A 51 -9.64 -5.27 0.42
C GLU A 51 -9.71 -4.55 -0.94
N LYS A 52 -10.56 -3.52 -1.10
CA LYS A 52 -10.59 -2.69 -2.32
C LYS A 52 -9.22 -2.05 -2.59
N LEU A 53 -8.61 -1.41 -1.59
CA LEU A 53 -7.28 -0.81 -1.74
C LEU A 53 -6.22 -1.86 -2.09
N LYS A 54 -6.29 -3.05 -1.48
CA LYS A 54 -5.37 -4.16 -1.78
C LYS A 54 -5.54 -4.68 -3.22
N GLN A 55 -6.76 -4.78 -3.71
CA GLN A 55 -7.06 -5.17 -5.11
C GLN A 55 -6.58 -4.12 -6.10
N SER A 56 -6.66 -2.85 -5.74
CA SER A 56 -6.14 -1.78 -6.58
C SER A 56 -4.63 -1.83 -6.70
N LEU A 57 -3.87 -2.28 -5.69
CA LEU A 57 -2.42 -2.36 -5.75
C LEU A 57 -1.93 -3.37 -6.82
N PRO A 58 -0.87 -3.03 -7.59
CA PRO A 58 -0.44 -3.86 -8.70
C PRO A 58 0.16 -5.17 -8.18
N PRO A 59 -0.03 -6.32 -8.86
CA PRO A 59 0.53 -7.59 -8.39
C PRO A 59 2.06 -7.54 -8.34
N GLY A 60 2.65 -7.51 -7.14
CA GLY A 60 4.10 -7.61 -6.96
C GLY A 60 4.59 -9.06 -6.95
N LYS A 61 5.83 -9.29 -7.40
CA LYS A 61 6.45 -10.63 -7.43
C LYS A 61 6.58 -11.24 -6.02
N LYS A 62 5.84 -12.30 -5.72
CA LYS A 62 5.87 -13.02 -4.43
C LYS A 62 7.16 -13.85 -4.21
N HIS A 63 8.16 -13.31 -3.51
CA HIS A 63 9.24 -14.01 -2.81
C HIS A 63 8.79 -14.46 -1.40
N GLY A 64 9.02 -15.73 -1.06
CA GLY A 64 8.41 -16.43 0.08
C GLY A 64 8.53 -15.80 1.48
N PHE A 65 7.67 -16.30 2.37
CA PHE A 65 7.46 -15.96 3.79
C PHE A 65 6.83 -14.57 4.09
N GLY A 66 5.48 -14.56 4.16
CA GLY A 66 4.68 -13.54 4.83
C GLY A 66 4.41 -12.25 4.04
N ASP A 67 3.49 -12.32 3.07
CA ASP A 67 2.66 -11.20 2.55
C ASP A 67 3.31 -9.83 2.26
N SER A 68 4.58 -9.79 1.85
CA SER A 68 5.38 -8.53 1.86
C SER A 68 5.79 -8.00 0.50
N ILE A 69 4.95 -7.99 -0.56
CA ILE A 69 5.54 -7.73 -1.89
C ILE A 69 4.61 -7.04 -2.88
N TYR A 70 4.71 -5.71 -2.85
CA TYR A 70 4.30 -4.82 -3.91
C TYR A 70 5.52 -3.96 -4.24
N PHE A 71 6.14 -4.22 -5.40
CA PHE A 71 7.24 -3.42 -5.94
C PHE A 71 6.85 -2.95 -7.34
N LYS A 72 6.96 -1.62 -7.52
CA LYS A 72 6.95 -0.83 -8.76
C LYS A 72 6.00 -1.28 -9.88
N ASN A 73 4.75 -0.81 -9.78
CA ASN A 73 4.14 0.11 -10.77
C ASN A 73 2.79 0.61 -10.22
N VAL A 74 2.81 1.37 -9.10
CA VAL A 74 1.59 1.99 -8.54
C VAL A 74 0.95 2.98 -9.54
N PHE A 75 1.68 3.38 -10.59
CA PHE A 75 1.20 4.25 -11.66
C PHE A 75 -0.07 3.71 -12.35
N GLU A 76 -0.25 2.39 -12.44
CA GLU A 76 -1.37 1.77 -13.15
C GLU A 76 -2.68 1.79 -12.33
N THR A 77 -2.56 1.89 -11.01
CA THR A 77 -3.68 1.76 -10.07
C THR A 77 -4.54 3.02 -9.96
N TYR A 78 -3.95 4.19 -10.20
CA TYR A 78 -4.64 5.47 -10.19
C TYR A 78 -5.57 5.64 -11.39
N THR A 79 -5.20 5.10 -12.55
CA THR A 79 -6.05 5.05 -13.74
C THR A 79 -7.28 4.17 -13.51
N ILE A 80 -7.13 3.07 -12.75
CA ILE A 80 -8.24 2.15 -12.43
C ILE A 80 -9.19 2.75 -11.38
N LEU A 81 -8.67 3.55 -10.45
CA LEU A 81 -9.47 4.19 -9.39
C LEU A 81 -10.09 5.53 -9.77
N GLY A 82 -9.85 6.06 -10.97
CA GLY A 82 -10.48 7.29 -11.47
C GLY A 82 -10.12 8.55 -10.66
N VAL A 83 -9.01 8.54 -9.93
CA VAL A 83 -8.54 9.70 -9.15
C VAL A 83 -7.50 10.44 -9.99
N ASN A 84 -7.92 11.53 -10.65
CA ASN A 84 -7.05 12.51 -11.32
C ASN A 84 -6.11 13.20 -10.33
#